data_AF-A0A5D0RMI2-F1
#
_entry.id   AF-A0A5D0RMI2-F1
#
_cell.length_a   1.000
_cell.length_b   1.000
_cell.length_c   1.000
_cell.angle_alpha   90.00
_cell.angle_beta   90.00
_cell.angle_gamma   90.00
#
_symmetry.space_group_name_H-M   'P 1'
#
loop_
_entity.id
_entity.type
_entity.pdbx_description
1 polymer ?
#
loop_
_entity_poly.entity_id
_entity_poly.type
_entity_poly.pdbx_seq_one_letter_code
_entity_poly.pdbx_strand_id
1 'polypeptide(L)'
;MELDSKNRLAHLKRLRDAKYSELRAATDFTRDIFRRHAELQIEIGRLEAVTVPPHVRQHHEDTIAAKRKMIAALAAEKAEATTHQDAASDAWSAAAQLFESCHKYASKHGLPLPGGDRSDNAVRCWDPMSGRDAGGSEMLSLASEGDAR
;
A
#
# COMPACT_ATOMS: atom_id res chain seq x y z
N MET A 1 25.07 18.85 -6.73
CA MET A 1 24.49 17.86 -7.67
C MET A 1 24.05 16.58 -6.94
N GLU A 2 24.82 16.07 -5.97
CA GLU A 2 24.52 14.86 -5.18
C GLU A 2 23.27 14.93 -4.27
N LEU A 3 22.99 16.08 -3.66
CA LEU A 3 21.78 16.27 -2.84
C LEU A 3 20.49 16.16 -3.69
N ASP A 4 20.57 16.57 -4.96
CA ASP A 4 19.45 16.54 -5.91
C ASP A 4 19.13 15.10 -6.33
N SER A 5 20.14 14.25 -6.59
CA SER A 5 19.91 12.83 -6.89
C SER A 5 19.29 12.07 -5.72
N LYS A 6 19.73 12.34 -4.48
CA LYS A 6 19.15 11.73 -3.26
C LYS A 6 17.69 12.15 -3.07
N ASN A 7 17.39 13.44 -3.23
CA ASN A 7 16.03 13.98 -3.11
C ASN A 7 15.09 13.42 -4.18
N ARG A 8 15.55 13.30 -5.43
CA ARG A 8 14.76 12.71 -6.52
C ARG A 8 14.42 11.24 -6.26
N LEU A 9 15.38 10.43 -5.83
CA LEU A 9 15.11 9.01 -5.49
C LEU A 9 14.17 8.88 -4.29
N ALA A 10 14.31 9.73 -3.28
CA ALA A 10 13.39 9.76 -2.15
C ALA A 10 11.97 10.15 -2.58
N HIS A 11 11.83 11.10 -3.50
CA HIS A 11 10.54 11.47 -4.08
C HIS A 11 9.92 10.32 -4.88
N LEU A 12 10.70 9.64 -5.73
CA LEU A 12 10.23 8.47 -6.49
C LEU A 12 9.78 7.33 -5.58
N LYS A 13 10.49 7.09 -4.47
CA LYS A 13 10.07 6.12 -3.45
C LYS A 13 8.70 6.47 -2.87
N ARG A 14 8.50 7.73 -2.46
CA ARG A 14 7.20 8.21 -1.94
C ARG A 14 6.08 8.07 -2.97
N LEU A 15 6.36 8.38 -4.23
CA LEU A 15 5.39 8.21 -5.32
C LEU A 15 4.97 6.76 -5.49
N ARG A 16 5.95 5.83 -5.53
CA ARG A 16 5.69 4.39 -5.62
C ARG A 16 4.85 3.89 -4.44
N ASP A 17 5.21 4.29 -3.22
CA ASP A 17 4.51 3.87 -2.00
C ASP A 17 3.08 4.44 -1.97
N ALA A 18 2.87 5.68 -2.44
CA ALA A 18 1.52 6.25 -2.62
C ALA A 18 0.70 5.45 -3.65
N LYS A 19 1.27 5.12 -4.82
CA LYS A 19 0.57 4.29 -5.82
C LYS A 19 0.26 2.89 -5.34
N TYR A 20 1.11 2.31 -4.51
CA TYR A 20 0.81 1.03 -3.86
C TYR A 20 -0.40 1.13 -2.92
N SER A 21 -0.52 2.23 -2.17
CA SER A 21 -1.67 2.45 -1.29
C SER A 21 -2.98 2.61 -2.08
N GLU A 22 -2.95 3.30 -3.22
CA GLU A 22 -4.08 3.43 -4.15
C GLU A 22 -4.50 2.06 -4.72
N LEU A 23 -3.54 1.26 -5.17
CA LEU A 23 -3.78 -0.10 -5.66
C LEU A 23 -4.43 -0.99 -4.58
N ARG A 24 -3.95 -0.89 -3.34
CA ARG A 24 -4.53 -1.65 -2.22
C ARG A 24 -5.99 -1.25 -1.98
N ALA A 25 -6.28 0.05 -1.94
CA ALA A 25 -7.64 0.55 -1.77
C ALA A 25 -8.57 0.09 -2.92
N ALA A 26 -8.09 0.14 -4.17
CA ALA A 26 -8.84 -0.35 -5.32
C ALA A 26 -9.11 -1.86 -5.23
N THR A 27 -8.11 -2.64 -4.84
CA THR A 27 -8.24 -4.10 -4.67
C THR A 27 -9.25 -4.45 -3.58
N ASP A 28 -9.21 -3.75 -2.44
CA ASP A 28 -10.14 -3.98 -1.32
C ASP A 28 -11.58 -3.60 -1.73
N PHE A 29 -11.75 -2.50 -2.46
CA PHE A 29 -13.05 -2.10 -3.02
C PHE A 29 -13.61 -3.15 -3.99
N THR A 30 -12.79 -3.63 -4.94
CA THR A 30 -13.20 -4.68 -5.87
C THR A 30 -13.60 -5.96 -5.14
N ARG A 31 -12.80 -6.42 -4.17
CA ARG A 31 -13.14 -7.59 -3.34
C ARG A 31 -14.47 -7.43 -2.61
N ASP A 32 -14.74 -6.25 -2.07
CA ASP A 32 -15.98 -5.97 -1.37
C ASP A 32 -17.20 -6.08 -2.30
N ILE A 33 -17.12 -5.57 -3.53
CA ILE A 33 -18.18 -5.72 -4.54
C ILE A 33 -18.39 -7.20 -4.90
N PHE A 34 -17.32 -7.97 -5.10
CA PHE A 34 -17.42 -9.41 -5.37
C PHE A 34 -18.08 -10.16 -4.21
N ARG A 35 -17.73 -9.82 -2.96
CA ARG A 35 -18.36 -10.38 -1.77
C ARG A 35 -19.85 -10.08 -1.72
N ARG A 36 -20.24 -8.81 -1.82
CA ARG A 36 -21.66 -8.38 -1.80
C ARG A 36 -22.49 -9.09 -2.87
N HIS A 37 -21.93 -9.26 -4.06
CA HIS A 37 -22.60 -10.00 -5.13
C HIS A 37 -22.78 -11.48 -4.80
N ALA A 38 -21.75 -12.14 -4.26
CA ALA A 38 -21.84 -13.54 -3.87
C ALA A 38 -22.86 -13.76 -2.75
N GLU A 39 -22.91 -12.87 -1.77
CA GLU A 39 -23.90 -12.86 -0.69
C GLU A 39 -25.32 -12.79 -1.24
N LEU A 40 -25.60 -11.86 -2.15
CA LEU A 40 -26.92 -11.74 -2.79
C LEU A 40 -27.30 -13.00 -3.59
N GLN A 41 -26.35 -13.61 -4.29
CA GLN A 41 -26.62 -14.87 -5.02
C GLN A 41 -26.96 -16.02 -4.07
N ILE A 42 -26.24 -16.14 -2.95
CA ILE A 42 -26.52 -17.14 -1.92
C ILE A 42 -27.91 -16.90 -1.32
N GLU A 43 -28.26 -15.64 -1.02
CA GLU A 43 -29.57 -15.29 -0.47
C GLU A 43 -30.71 -15.60 -1.45
N ILE A 44 -30.55 -15.28 -2.74
CA ILE A 44 -31.54 -15.65 -3.76
C ILE A 44 -31.68 -17.17 -3.83
N GLY A 45 -30.58 -17.92 -3.88
CA GLY A 45 -30.64 -19.39 -3.90
C GLY A 45 -31.33 -19.97 -2.66
N ARG A 46 -31.12 -19.36 -1.48
CA ARG A 46 -31.84 -19.72 -0.25
C ARG A 46 -33.33 -19.42 -0.36
N LEU A 47 -33.72 -18.27 -0.88
CA LEU A 47 -35.12 -17.90 -1.05
C LEU A 47 -35.81 -18.81 -2.07
N GLU A 48 -35.16 -19.13 -3.19
CA GLU A 48 -35.69 -20.00 -4.23
C GLU A 48 -35.86 -21.46 -3.76
N ALA A 49 -35.05 -21.91 -2.80
CA ALA A 49 -35.17 -23.25 -2.22
C ALA A 49 -36.34 -23.41 -1.24
N VAL A 50 -36.95 -22.32 -0.77
CA VAL A 50 -38.06 -22.37 0.19
C VAL A 50 -39.39 -22.54 -0.53
N THR A 51 -40.18 -23.52 -0.10
CA THR A 51 -41.58 -23.65 -0.54
C THR A 51 -42.46 -22.68 0.24
N VAL A 52 -43.12 -21.76 -0.46
CA VAL A 52 -43.84 -20.64 0.15
C VAL A 52 -45.37 -20.80 0.00
N PRO A 53 -46.15 -20.61 1.09
CA PRO A 53 -47.61 -20.60 1.02
C PRO A 53 -48.17 -19.52 0.08
N PRO A 54 -49.37 -19.72 -0.52
CA PRO A 54 -49.92 -18.79 -1.52
C PRO A 54 -50.04 -17.33 -1.07
N HIS A 55 -50.36 -17.09 0.21
CA HIS A 55 -50.63 -15.75 0.74
C HIS A 55 -49.36 -14.89 0.94
N VAL A 56 -48.17 -15.49 0.99
CA VAL A 56 -46.88 -14.78 1.10
C VAL A 56 -46.03 -14.89 -0.17
N ARG A 57 -46.51 -15.61 -1.20
CA ARG A 57 -45.79 -15.86 -2.45
C ARG A 57 -45.40 -14.56 -3.16
N GLN A 58 -46.33 -13.62 -3.29
CA GLN A 58 -46.06 -12.35 -3.97
C GLN A 58 -44.92 -11.58 -3.28
N HIS A 59 -44.97 -11.46 -1.95
CA HIS A 59 -43.93 -10.78 -1.18
C HIS A 59 -42.55 -11.46 -1.34
N HIS A 60 -42.54 -12.80 -1.42
CA HIS A 60 -41.32 -13.58 -1.65
C HIS A 60 -40.74 -13.34 -3.05
N GLU A 61 -41.59 -13.33 -4.07
CA GLU A 61 -41.21 -13.02 -5.45
C GLU A 61 -40.69 -11.58 -5.58
N ASP A 62 -41.35 -10.61 -4.94
CA ASP A 62 -40.92 -9.21 -4.90
C ASP A 62 -39.54 -9.07 -4.22
N THR A 63 -39.29 -9.83 -3.15
CA THR A 63 -38.00 -9.86 -2.46
C THR A 63 -36.89 -10.43 -3.36
N ILE A 64 -37.15 -11.52 -4.07
CA ILE A 64 -36.21 -12.10 -5.04
C ILE A 64 -35.94 -11.10 -6.17
N ALA A 65 -36.99 -10.45 -6.71
CA ALA A 65 -36.87 -9.47 -7.77
C ALA A 65 -36.03 -8.25 -7.33
N ALA A 66 -36.24 -7.75 -6.10
CA ALA A 66 -35.45 -6.66 -5.54
C ALA A 66 -33.97 -7.03 -5.43
N LYS A 67 -33.65 -8.25 -4.95
CA LYS A 67 -32.26 -8.73 -4.87
C LYS A 67 -31.63 -8.92 -6.24
N ARG A 68 -32.37 -9.44 -7.22
CA ARG A 68 -31.90 -9.53 -8.62
C ARG A 68 -31.59 -8.15 -9.21
N LYS A 69 -32.41 -7.14 -8.89
CA LYS A 69 -32.14 -5.75 -9.28
C LYS A 69 -30.84 -5.22 -8.65
N MET A 70 -30.58 -5.54 -7.38
CA MET A 70 -29.31 -5.19 -6.72
C MET A 70 -28.11 -5.87 -7.37
N ILE A 71 -28.22 -7.16 -7.74
CA ILE A 71 -27.17 -7.87 -8.49
C ILE A 71 -26.90 -7.19 -9.84
N ALA A 72 -27.95 -6.81 -10.57
CA ALA A 72 -27.80 -6.11 -11.85
C ALA A 72 -27.09 -4.76 -11.68
N ALA A 73 -27.39 -4.01 -10.62
CA ALA A 73 -26.68 -2.76 -10.29
C ALA A 73 -25.19 -3.02 -9.97
N LEU A 74 -24.90 -4.04 -9.15
CA LEU A 74 -23.52 -4.41 -8.82
C LEU A 74 -22.72 -4.87 -10.04
N ALA A 75 -23.35 -5.38 -11.10
CA ALA A 75 -22.63 -5.76 -12.32
C ALA A 75 -21.96 -4.56 -13.02
N ALA A 76 -22.61 -3.40 -13.01
CA ALA A 76 -22.01 -2.16 -13.52
C ALA A 76 -20.85 -1.71 -12.62
N GLU A 77 -21.07 -1.69 -11.30
CA GLU A 77 -20.02 -1.32 -10.32
C GLU A 77 -18.81 -2.26 -10.39
N LYS A 78 -19.00 -3.56 -10.66
CA LYS A 78 -17.91 -4.53 -10.85
C LYS A 78 -17.02 -4.18 -12.03
N ALA A 79 -17.62 -3.81 -13.16
CA ALA A 79 -16.87 -3.46 -14.36
C ALA A 79 -15.99 -2.23 -14.08
N GLU A 80 -16.60 -1.19 -13.49
CA GLU A 80 -15.89 0.05 -13.12
C GLU A 80 -14.79 -0.20 -12.07
N ALA A 81 -15.07 -1.01 -11.05
CA ALA A 81 -14.09 -1.37 -10.02
C ALA A 81 -12.89 -2.13 -10.60
N THR A 82 -13.14 -3.04 -11.55
CA THR A 82 -12.08 -3.79 -12.24
C THR A 82 -11.22 -2.84 -13.07
N THR A 83 -11.83 -1.95 -13.86
CA THR A 83 -11.09 -0.93 -14.63
C THR A 83 -10.27 -0.03 -13.71
N HIS A 84 -10.81 0.39 -12.57
CA HIS A 84 -10.07 1.20 -11.60
C HIS A 84 -8.90 0.42 -10.99
N GLN A 85 -9.08 -0.86 -10.67
CA GLN A 85 -8.02 -1.72 -10.14
C GLN A 85 -6.90 -1.90 -11.16
N ASP A 86 -7.24 -2.15 -12.43
CA ASP A 86 -6.27 -2.31 -13.51
C ASP A 86 -5.47 -1.02 -13.71
N ALA A 87 -6.14 0.13 -13.77
CA ALA A 87 -5.48 1.43 -13.88
C ALA A 87 -4.55 1.73 -12.69
N ALA A 88 -4.95 1.37 -11.46
CA ALA A 88 -4.11 1.51 -10.28
C ALA A 88 -2.90 0.55 -10.31
N SER A 89 -3.09 -0.66 -10.83
CA SER A 89 -2.04 -1.66 -11.01
C SER A 89 -0.99 -1.20 -12.01
N ASP A 90 -1.44 -0.65 -13.15
CA ASP A 90 -0.58 -0.08 -14.18
C ASP A 90 0.21 1.13 -13.64
N ALA A 91 -0.47 2.03 -12.92
CA ALA A 91 0.17 3.20 -12.31
C ALA A 91 1.23 2.82 -11.27
N TRP A 92 0.95 1.82 -10.43
CA TRP A 92 1.93 1.29 -9.46
C TRP A 92 3.11 0.63 -10.18
N SER A 93 2.85 -0.20 -11.19
CA SER A 93 3.89 -0.89 -11.97
C SER A 93 4.83 0.11 -12.64
N ALA A 94 4.28 1.16 -13.26
CA ALA A 94 5.07 2.24 -13.87
C ALA A 94 5.94 2.98 -12.83
N ALA A 95 5.37 3.31 -11.66
CA ALA A 95 6.11 3.97 -10.58
C ALA A 95 7.22 3.07 -10.00
N ALA A 96 6.95 1.77 -9.85
CA ALA A 96 7.92 0.79 -9.37
C ALA A 96 9.09 0.63 -10.35
N GLN A 97 8.80 0.45 -11.63
CA GLN A 97 9.82 0.34 -12.69
C GLN A 97 10.70 1.59 -12.77
N LEU A 98 10.09 2.78 -12.68
CA LEU A 98 10.84 4.04 -12.67
C LEU A 98 11.77 4.13 -11.46
N PHE A 99 11.26 3.84 -10.27
CA PHE A 99 12.06 3.85 -9.04
C PHE A 99 13.23 2.85 -9.13
N GLU A 100 12.97 1.61 -9.54
CA GLU A 100 13.98 0.56 -9.65
C GLU A 100 15.05 0.90 -10.69
N SER A 101 14.64 1.45 -11.84
CA SER A 101 15.57 1.86 -12.90
C SER A 101 16.48 3.01 -12.43
N CYS A 102 15.91 4.03 -11.79
CA CYS A 102 16.67 5.15 -11.23
C CYS A 102 17.58 4.68 -10.09
N HIS A 103 17.12 3.78 -9.23
CA HIS A 103 17.90 3.21 -8.14
C HIS A 103 19.09 2.41 -8.65
N LYS A 104 18.87 1.55 -9.66
CA LYS A 104 19.93 0.76 -10.31
C LYS A 104 20.97 1.65 -11.00
N TYR A 105 20.52 2.70 -11.68
CA TYR A 105 21.41 3.69 -12.28
C TYR A 105 22.27 4.38 -11.20
N ALA A 106 21.65 4.89 -10.14
CA ALA A 106 22.35 5.57 -9.06
C ALA A 106 23.39 4.65 -8.39
N SER A 107 23.03 3.39 -8.11
CA SER A 107 23.95 2.39 -7.57
C SER A 107 25.13 2.12 -8.50
N LYS A 108 24.88 1.96 -9.81
CA LYS A 108 25.94 1.70 -10.81
C LYS A 108 26.92 2.87 -10.96
N HIS A 109 26.44 4.10 -10.78
CA HIS A 109 27.24 5.32 -10.93
C HIS A 109 27.77 5.88 -9.61
N GLY A 110 27.62 5.16 -8.50
CA GLY A 110 28.09 5.59 -7.18
C GLY A 110 27.39 6.85 -6.66
N LEU A 111 26.19 7.15 -7.16
CA LEU A 111 25.39 8.29 -6.70
C LEU A 111 24.78 7.98 -5.32
N PRO A 112 24.59 8.99 -4.47
CA PRO A 112 24.05 8.80 -3.13
C PRO A 112 22.62 8.24 -3.18
N LEU A 113 22.41 7.11 -2.51
CA LEU A 113 21.13 6.44 -2.40
C LEU A 113 20.38 6.90 -1.14
N PRO A 114 19.04 7.07 -1.20
CA PRO A 114 18.25 7.34 -0.01
C PRO A 114 18.22 6.09 0.88
N GLY A 115 18.82 6.18 2.07
CA GLY A 115 18.86 5.09 3.06
C GLY A 115 20.00 4.08 2.88
N GLY A 116 21.04 4.44 2.14
CA GLY A 116 22.33 3.75 2.17
C GLY A 116 23.26 4.31 3.22
N ASP A 117 22.76 4.65 4.41
CA ASP A 117 23.64 4.82 5.55
C ASP A 117 23.94 3.40 6.04
N ARG A 118 25.20 2.99 5.87
CA ARG A 118 25.86 2.21 6.91
C ARG A 118 25.40 2.83 8.22
N SER A 119 24.74 2.04 9.07
CA SER A 119 24.08 2.50 10.29
C SER A 119 25.05 3.21 11.24
N ASP A 120 25.42 4.45 10.94
CA ASP A 120 25.96 5.36 11.91
C ASP A 120 24.74 6.02 12.53
N ASN A 121 24.25 5.39 13.59
CA ASN A 121 23.17 5.84 14.47
C ASN A 121 23.49 7.18 15.18
N ALA A 122 24.36 8.01 14.60
CA ALA A 122 24.76 9.29 15.12
C ALA A 122 23.82 10.36 14.57
N VAL A 123 22.79 10.68 15.36
CA VAL A 123 22.11 11.97 15.22
C VAL A 123 23.13 13.05 15.57
N ARG A 124 23.78 13.63 14.55
CA ARG A 124 24.67 14.78 14.76
C ARG A 124 23.82 16.04 14.78
N CYS A 125 23.60 16.57 15.98
CA CYS A 125 23.08 17.91 16.16
C CYS A 125 24.19 18.92 15.79
N TRP A 126 23.94 19.68 14.73
CA TRP A 126 24.83 20.74 14.27
C TRP A 126 24.42 22.05 14.95
N ASP A 127 25.36 22.73 15.62
CA ASP A 127 25.13 24.05 16.22
C ASP A 127 25.53 25.17 15.25
N PRO A 128 24.56 25.99 14.77
CA PRO A 128 24.82 27.06 13.81
C PRO A 128 25.68 28.20 14.34
N MET A 129 25.82 28.36 15.65
CA MET A 129 26.57 29.48 16.24
C MET A 129 28.07 29.18 16.40
N SER A 130 28.44 27.91 16.53
CA SER A 130 29.81 27.49 16.81
C SER A 130 30.50 26.75 15.66
N GLY A 131 29.73 26.29 14.66
CA GLY A 131 30.26 25.57 13.50
C GLY A 131 30.88 24.21 13.85
N ARG A 132 30.60 23.66 15.04
CA ARG A 132 31.09 22.36 15.51
C ARG A 132 29.92 21.39 15.72
N ASP A 133 30.20 20.10 15.58
CA ASP A 133 29.27 19.04 15.97
C ASP A 133 29.04 19.12 17.48
N ALA A 134 27.78 19.27 17.92
CA ALA A 134 27.43 19.43 19.34
C ALA A 134 27.45 18.10 20.13
N GLY A 135 27.89 17.01 19.49
CA GLY A 135 28.05 15.69 20.08
C GLY A 135 29.50 15.37 20.45
N GLY A 136 30.02 16.00 21.51
CA GLY A 136 31.26 15.56 22.14
C GLY A 136 31.00 14.31 22.98
N SER A 137 31.28 13.12 22.45
CA SER A 137 31.34 11.90 23.25
C SER A 137 32.77 11.72 23.73
N GLU A 138 33.05 12.13 24.97
CA GLU A 138 34.25 11.70 25.69
C GLU A 138 34.26 10.17 25.76
N MET A 139 35.27 9.56 25.16
CA MET A 139 35.58 8.15 25.35
C MET A 139 35.97 7.90 26.80
N LEU A 140 35.04 7.41 27.61
CA LEU A 140 35.36 6.64 28.81
C LEU A 140 35.74 5.22 28.38
N SER A 141 37.01 5.07 28.00
CA SER A 141 37.73 3.81 27.98
C SER A 141 38.09 3.46 29.43
N LEU A 142 37.53 2.39 29.99
CA LEU A 142 38.12 1.70 31.13
C LEU A 142 38.13 0.19 30.85
N ALA A 143 39.38 -0.26 30.69
CA ALA A 143 39.84 -1.63 30.48
C ALA A 143 39.25 -2.63 31.49
N SER A 144 38.94 -3.82 30.99
CA SER A 144 38.89 -5.05 31.79
C SER A 144 40.12 -5.87 31.43
N GLU A 145 41.26 -5.53 32.03
CA GLU A 145 42.41 -6.43 32.13
C GLU A 145 42.16 -7.44 33.26
N GLY A 146 42.43 -8.72 32.98
CA GLY A 146 42.37 -9.78 33.97
C GLY A 146 43.49 -9.67 34.99
N ASP A 147 43.25 -10.17 36.20
CA ASP A 147 44.32 -10.52 37.13
C ASP A 147 44.01 -11.84 37.84
N ALA A 148 45.06 -12.64 37.97
CA ALA A 148 45.08 -14.00 38.46
C ALA A 148 45.18 -14.05 39.98
N ARG A 149 44.51 -15.02 40.61
CA ARG A 149 44.99 -15.74 41.80
C ARG A 149 44.48 -17.18 41.79
#